data_AF-A0A7C6UG12-F1
#
_entry.id   AF-A0A7C6UG12-F1
#
_cell.length_a   1.000
_cell.length_b   1.000
_cell.length_c   1.000
_cell.angle_alpha   90.00
_cell.angle_beta   90.00
_cell.angle_gamma   90.00
#
_symmetry.space_group_name_H-M   'P 1'
#
loop_
_entity.id
_entity.type
_entity.pdbx_description
1 polymer ?
#
loop_
_entity_poly.entity_id
_entity_poly.type
_entity_poly.pdbx_seq_one_letter_code
_entity_poly.pdbx_strand_id
1 'polypeptide(L)'
;MKHRGIKFLLGILLLPIAVALSMSFGRVVMILAQAPDRLPLLPAFAGIAGIVIWLLIWLFLPPLTRTYILGHELTHALWTVLFGGKAFGLRVNHR
;
A
#
# COMPACT_ATOMS: atom_id res chain seq x y z
N MET A 1 -7.43 -3.39 -22.86
CA MET A 1 -8.63 -3.61 -22.00
C MET A 1 -8.76 -5.02 -21.41
N LYS A 2 -8.02 -6.05 -21.89
CA LYS A 2 -8.22 -7.47 -21.49
C LYS A 2 -7.82 -7.86 -20.04
N HIS A 3 -7.05 -7.05 -19.30
CA HIS A 3 -6.55 -7.45 -17.96
C HIS A 3 -7.22 -6.73 -16.78
N ARG A 4 -8.25 -5.89 -17.00
CA ARG A 4 -8.85 -5.07 -15.93
C ARG A 4 -9.52 -5.92 -14.84
N GLY A 5 -10.26 -6.96 -15.22
CA GLY A 5 -10.92 -7.87 -14.27
C GLY A 5 -9.93 -8.67 -13.43
N ILE A 6 -8.86 -9.18 -14.05
CA ILE A 6 -7.80 -9.94 -13.36
C ILE A 6 -7.11 -9.05 -12.31
N LYS A 7 -6.78 -7.81 -12.66
CA LYS A 7 -6.18 -6.86 -11.72
C LYS A 7 -7.11 -6.52 -10.56
N PHE A 8 -8.41 -6.43 -10.80
CA PHE A 8 -9.40 -6.15 -9.76
C PHE A 8 -9.54 -7.34 -8.78
N LEU A 9 -9.68 -8.55 -9.30
CA LEU A 9 -9.73 -9.77 -8.48
C LEU A 9 -8.44 -9.97 -7.69
N LEU A 10 -7.28 -9.70 -8.30
CA LEU A 10 -6.00 -9.70 -7.61
C LEU A 10 -5.97 -8.67 -6.49
N GLY A 11 -6.50 -7.46 -6.72
CA GLY A 11 -6.63 -6.44 -5.68
C GLY A 11 -7.46 -6.91 -4.48
N ILE A 12 -8.60 -7.54 -4.72
CA ILE A 12 -9.43 -8.13 -3.66
C ILE A 12 -8.66 -9.23 -2.90
N LEU A 13 -7.97 -10.11 -3.63
CA LEU A 13 -7.17 -11.18 -3.03
C LEU A 13 -6.01 -10.66 -2.18
N LEU A 14 -5.47 -9.48 -2.52
CA LEU A 14 -4.38 -8.83 -1.78
C LEU A 14 -4.87 -8.06 -0.54
N LEU A 15 -6.17 -7.74 -0.43
CA LEU A 15 -6.69 -6.98 0.72
C LEU A 15 -6.43 -7.65 2.08
N PRO A 16 -6.67 -8.97 2.28
CA PRO A 16 -6.37 -9.63 3.54
C PRO A 16 -4.89 -9.54 3.92
N ILE A 17 -4.00 -9.66 2.93
CA ILE A 17 -2.55 -9.53 3.13
C ILE A 17 -2.22 -8.10 3.56
N ALA A 18 -2.79 -7.09 2.89
CA ALA A 18 -2.59 -5.68 3.25
C ALA A 18 -3.06 -5.38 4.69
N VAL A 19 -4.20 -5.95 5.11
CA VAL A 19 -4.70 -5.83 6.48
C VAL A 19 -3.75 -6.49 7.48
N ALA A 20 -3.31 -7.73 7.22
CA ALA A 20 -2.39 -8.45 8.10
C ALA A 20 -1.04 -7.74 8.26
N LEU A 21 -0.49 -7.21 7.17
CA LEU A 21 0.73 -6.40 7.19
C LEU A 21 0.54 -5.11 7.99
N SER A 22 -0.60 -4.42 7.81
CA SER A 22 -0.92 -3.19 8.55
C SER A 22 -1.04 -3.44 10.06
N MET A 23 -1.74 -4.51 10.46
CA MET A 23 -1.85 -4.92 11.85
C MET A 23 -0.49 -5.29 12.46
N SER A 24 0.34 -6.02 11.70
CA SER A 24 1.68 -6.43 12.16
C SER A 24 2.59 -5.23 12.36
N PHE A 25 2.57 -4.27 11.42
CA PHE A 25 3.30 -3.01 11.56
C PHE A 25 2.84 -2.23 12.79
N GLY A 26 1.53 -2.06 12.99
CA GLY A 26 0.98 -1.39 14.16
C GLY A 26 1.40 -2.02 15.49
N ARG A 27 1.46 -3.37 15.56
CA ARG A 27 1.95 -4.08 16.75
C ARG A 27 3.42 -3.79 17.03
N VAL A 28 4.27 -3.79 16.01
CA VAL A 28 5.70 -3.47 16.17
C VAL A 28 5.88 -2.04 16.67
N VAL A 29 5.13 -1.08 16.13
CA VAL A 29 5.15 0.33 16.59
C VAL A 29 4.72 0.44 18.06
N MET A 30 3.66 -0.26 18.46
CA MET A 30 3.19 -0.26 19.85
C MET A 30 4.20 -0.89 20.81
N ILE A 31 4.84 -2.00 20.42
CA ILE A 31 5.91 -2.63 21.21
C ILE A 31 7.08 -1.67 21.39
N LEU A 32 7.49 -0.99 20.31
CA LEU A 32 8.57 0.00 20.36
C LEU A 32 8.23 1.18 21.30
N ALA A 33 6.98 1.65 21.28
CA ALA A 33 6.53 2.75 22.13
C ALA A 33 6.44 2.37 23.62
N GLN A 34 6.14 1.10 23.94
CA GLN A 34 5.92 0.64 25.32
C GLN A 34 7.16 0.03 25.95
N ALA A 35 8.01 -0.61 25.16
CA ALA A 35 9.19 -1.34 25.63
C ALA A 35 10.27 -1.37 24.53
N PRO A 36 11.02 -0.27 24.33
CA PRO A 36 12.02 -0.18 23.28
C PRO A 36 13.10 -1.27 23.37
N ASP A 37 13.43 -1.72 24.58
CA ASP A 37 14.42 -2.79 24.81
C ASP A 37 13.91 -4.20 24.47
N ARG A 38 12.60 -4.35 24.21
CA ARG A 38 11.95 -5.62 23.88
C ARG A 38 11.65 -5.79 22.41
N LEU A 39 12.24 -4.97 21.54
CA LEU A 39 12.03 -5.11 20.10
C LEU A 39 12.67 -6.42 19.62
N PRO A 40 11.90 -7.42 19.15
CA PRO A 40 12.48 -8.65 18.64
C PRO A 40 13.31 -8.35 17.39
N LEU A 41 14.53 -8.89 17.36
CA LEU A 41 15.54 -8.58 16.32
C LEU A 41 15.02 -8.87 14.90
N LEU A 42 14.28 -9.96 14.73
CA LEU A 42 13.80 -10.41 13.42
C LEU A 42 12.73 -9.47 12.82
N PRO A 43 11.64 -9.08 13.52
CA PRO A 43 10.72 -8.04 13.04
C PRO A 43 11.37 -6.68 12.83
N ALA A 44 12.32 -6.28 13.67
CA ALA A 44 13.06 -5.03 13.52
C ALA A 44 13.88 -5.03 12.22
N PHE A 45 14.65 -6.10 12.00
CA PHE A 45 15.42 -6.30 10.78
C PHE A 45 14.53 -6.33 9.53
N ALA A 46 13.41 -7.05 9.57
CA ALA A 46 12.47 -7.11 8.46
C ALA A 46 11.86 -5.74 8.13
N GLY A 47 11.56 -4.91 9.14
CA GLY A 47 11.09 -3.55 8.95
C GLY A 47 12.13 -2.66 8.27
N ILE A 48 13.37 -2.68 8.77
CA ILE A 48 14.49 -1.91 8.19
C ILE A 48 14.79 -2.36 6.77
N ALA A 49 14.87 -3.67 6.53
CA ALA A 49 15.08 -4.23 5.20
C ALA A 49 13.97 -3.82 4.23
N GLY A 50 12.71 -3.80 4.68
CA GLY A 50 11.58 -3.29 3.89
C GLY A 50 11.74 -1.83 3.49
N ILE A 51 12.17 -0.96 4.40
CA ILE A 51 12.43 0.46 4.11
C ILE A 51 13.57 0.61 3.11
N VAL A 52 14.67 -0.14 3.28
CA VAL A 52 15.81 -0.12 2.35
C VAL A 52 15.38 -0.58 0.97
N ILE A 53 14.65 -1.69 0.85
CA ILE A 53 14.13 -2.19 -0.43
C ILE A 53 13.21 -1.15 -1.07
N TRP A 54 12.32 -0.53 -0.29
CA TRP A 54 11.45 0.53 -0.80
C TRP A 54 12.24 1.73 -1.34
N LEU A 55 13.28 2.18 -0.63
CA LEU A 55 14.17 3.25 -1.09
C LEU A 55 14.91 2.88 -2.38
N LEU A 56 15.41 1.65 -2.48
CA LEU A 56 16.07 1.16 -3.70
C LEU A 56 15.09 1.15 -4.87
N ILE A 57 13.87 0.66 -4.67
CA ILE A 57 12.84 0.69 -5.71
C ILE A 57 12.55 2.14 -6.11
N TRP A 58 12.34 3.04 -5.14
CA TRP A 58 12.01 4.43 -5.42
C TRP A 58 13.11 5.18 -6.17
N LEU A 59 14.38 4.94 -5.82
CA LEU A 59 15.52 5.64 -6.41
C LEU A 59 15.90 5.08 -7.80
N PHE A 60 15.79 3.77 -7.99
CA PHE A 60 16.33 3.09 -9.17
C PHE A 60 15.27 2.66 -10.20
N LEU A 61 14.00 2.46 -9.81
CA LEU A 61 12.96 2.19 -10.81
C LEU A 61 12.49 3.51 -11.46
N PRO A 62 12.32 3.52 -12.79
CA PRO A 62 11.70 4.65 -13.47
C PRO A 62 10.32 4.91 -12.86
N PRO A 63 9.90 6.19 -12.76
CA PRO A 63 8.68 6.55 -12.06
C PRO A 63 7.50 5.76 -12.62
N LEU A 64 6.86 4.97 -11.75
CA LEU A 64 5.63 4.25 -12.04
C LEU A 64 4.45 5.25 -12.09
N THR A 65 4.58 6.31 -12.89
CA THR A 65 3.69 7.48 -12.90
C THR A 65 2.24 7.08 -13.12
N ARG A 66 1.99 6.10 -14.00
CA ARG A 66 0.63 5.57 -14.21
C ARG A 66 0.06 4.88 -12.98
N THR A 67 0.86 4.07 -12.29
CA THR A 67 0.42 3.32 -11.12
C THR A 67 0.20 4.27 -9.95
N TYR A 68 1.06 5.28 -9.81
CA TYR A 68 0.90 6.37 -8.84
C TYR A 68 -0.40 7.16 -9.08
N ILE A 69 -0.62 7.65 -10.30
CA ILE A 69 -1.84 8.39 -10.67
C ILE A 69 -3.08 7.51 -10.44
N LEU A 70 -3.04 6.24 -10.85
CA LEU A 70 -4.15 5.32 -10.62
C LEU A 70 -4.44 5.13 -9.13
N GLY A 71 -3.40 4.97 -8.30
CA GLY A 71 -3.56 4.85 -6.85
C GLY A 71 -4.15 6.11 -6.22
N HIS A 72 -3.68 7.28 -6.64
CA HIS A 72 -4.21 8.58 -6.21
C HIS A 72 -5.71 8.69 -6.51
N GLU A 73 -6.13 8.43 -7.75
CA GLU A 73 -7.53 8.48 -8.17
C GLU A 73 -8.40 7.42 -7.47
N LEU A 74 -7.84 6.22 -7.22
CA LEU A 74 -8.56 5.16 -6.51
C LEU A 74 -8.85 5.54 -5.05
N THR A 75 -7.94 6.26 -4.40
CA THR A 75 -8.11 6.71 -3.02
C THR A 75 -9.26 7.71 -2.92
N HIS A 76 -9.33 8.66 -3.87
CA HIS A 76 -10.48 9.57 -4.00
C HIS A 76 -11.78 8.84 -4.23
N ALA A 77 -11.79 7.84 -5.13
CA ALA A 77 -12.98 7.04 -5.38
C ALA A 77 -13.43 6.26 -4.14
N LEU A 78 -12.50 5.66 -3.40
CA LEU A 78 -12.79 4.94 -2.16
C LEU A 78 -13.45 5.85 -1.13
N TRP A 79 -12.86 7.01 -0.86
CA TRP A 79 -13.42 7.96 0.10
C TRP A 79 -14.76 8.52 -0.36
N THR A 80 -14.90 8.84 -1.65
CA THR A 80 -16.17 9.30 -2.24
C THR A 80 -17.28 8.28 -1.97
N VAL A 81 -17.02 6.99 -2.19
CA VAL A 81 -18.00 5.93 -1.94
C VAL A 81 -18.30 5.77 -0.45
N LEU A 82 -17.28 5.83 0.41
CA LEU A 82 -17.46 5.73 1.86
C LEU A 82 -18.31 6.87 2.44
N PHE A 83 -18.25 8.07 1.84
CA PHE A 83 -19.05 9.23 2.24
C PHE A 83 -20.35 9.40 1.44
N GLY A 84 -20.84 8.34 0.78
CA GLY A 84 -22.15 8.33 0.10
C GLY A 84 -22.17 8.99 -1.29
N GLY A 85 -21.01 9.39 -1.81
CA GLY A 85 -20.85 9.85 -3.19
C GLY A 85 -20.75 8.69 -4.19
N LYS A 86 -20.87 9.02 -5.47
CA LYS A 86 -20.73 8.07 -6.58
C LYS A 86 -19.43 8.33 -7.33
N ALA A 87 -18.53 7.34 -7.37
CA ALA A 87 -17.29 7.42 -8.13
C ALA A 87 -17.36 6.48 -9.36
N PHE A 88 -17.34 7.06 -10.56
CA PHE A 88 -17.34 6.30 -11.82
C PHE A 88 -16.32 6.88 -12.81
N GLY A 89 -15.79 6.01 -13.69
CA GLY A 89 -14.99 6.46 -14.83
C GLY A 89 -13.58 6.93 -14.49
N LEU A 90 -12.87 6.26 -13.57
CA LEU A 90 -11.45 6.51 -13.27
C LEU A 90 -10.60 6.61 -14.56
N ARG A 91 -10.11 7.81 -14.87
CA ARG A 91 -9.23 8.07 -16.02
C ARG A 91 -7.80 8.24 -15.54
N VAL A 92 -6.91 7.38 -16.02
CA VAL A 92 -5.46 7.55 -15.85
C VAL A 92 -4.95 8.26 -17.09
N ASN A 93 -4.78 9.58 -17.00
CA ASN A 93 -4.23 10.37 -18.09
C ASN A 93 -2.74 10.60 -17.85
N HIS A 94 -1.91 10.36 -18.87
CA HIS A 94 -0.54 10.84 -18.87
C HIS A 94 -0.59 12.31 -19.27
N ARG A 95 -0.38 13.21 -18.31
CA ARG A 95 0.25 14.48 -18.66
C ARG A 95 1.75 14.28 -18.61
#